data_AF-A0A1P8KQN4-F1
#
_entry.id   AF-A0A1P8KQN4-F1
#
_cell.length_a   1.000
_cell.length_b   1.000
_cell.length_c   1.000
_cell.angle_alpha   90.00
_cell.angle_beta   90.00
_cell.angle_gamma   90.00
#
_symmetry.space_group_name_H-M   'P 1'
#
loop_
_entity.id
_entity.type
_entity.pdbx_description
1 polymer ?
#
loop_
_entity_poly.entity_id
_entity_poly.type
_entity_poly.pdbx_seq_one_letter_code
_entity_poly.pdbx_strand_id
1 'polypeptide(L)'
;MYCIISKITLGLKISDSFILYTLLICTSFTLYICYIFFSKKDYTHYTKDNLLNTQNPWYWEWDKENIKTLHSKCSKCDELLVYDENYCNNRVFFYCPSCDNQEMIIRGGNYKYSQYIIEREIKRKAGIGKYKKVI
;
A
#
# COMPACT_ATOMS: atom_id res chain seq x y z
N MET A 1 -25.54 -34.23 54.11
CA MET A 1 -24.23 -33.56 53.93
C MET A 1 -23.62 -33.76 52.54
N TYR A 2 -23.74 -34.94 51.91
CA TYR A 2 -23.16 -35.23 50.58
C TYR A 2 -23.67 -34.39 49.39
N CYS A 3 -24.93 -33.91 49.42
CA CYS A 3 -25.53 -33.16 48.31
C CYS A 3 -25.02 -31.70 48.17
N ILE A 4 -24.48 -31.13 49.25
CA ILE A 4 -23.93 -29.76 49.26
C ILE A 4 -22.51 -29.75 48.70
N ILE A 5 -21.72 -30.78 49.04
CA ILE A 5 -20.34 -30.93 48.58
C ILE A 5 -20.29 -31.14 47.05
N SER A 6 -21.22 -31.93 46.49
CA SER A 6 -21.25 -32.17 45.04
C SER A 6 -21.55 -30.91 44.23
N LYS A 7 -22.48 -30.05 44.70
CA LYS A 7 -22.81 -28.76 44.05
C LYS A 7 -21.64 -27.78 44.06
N ILE A 8 -20.88 -27.72 45.15
CA ILE A 8 -19.69 -26.83 45.26
C ILE A 8 -18.59 -27.29 44.31
N THR A 9 -18.33 -28.60 44.22
CA THR A 9 -17.34 -29.15 43.27
C THR A 9 -17.75 -29.00 41.81
N LEU A 10 -19.06 -29.03 41.50
CA LEU A 10 -19.56 -28.82 40.15
C LEU A 10 -19.45 -27.34 39.73
N GLY A 11 -19.75 -26.41 40.65
CA GLY A 11 -19.63 -24.96 40.43
C GLY A 11 -18.20 -24.48 40.21
N LEU A 12 -17.22 -25.03 40.95
CA LEU A 12 -15.79 -24.73 40.77
C LEU A 12 -15.25 -25.23 39.41
N LYS A 13 -15.67 -26.42 38.94
CA LYS A 13 -15.25 -26.93 37.61
C LYS A 13 -15.79 -26.09 36.45
N ILE A 14 -16.99 -25.53 36.59
CA ILE A 14 -17.62 -24.69 35.58
C ILE A 14 -16.92 -23.33 35.49
N SER A 15 -16.50 -22.73 36.62
CA SER A 15 -15.72 -21.49 36.60
C SER A 15 -14.34 -21.67 35.96
N ASP A 16 -13.65 -22.77 36.25
CA ASP A 16 -12.32 -23.03 35.71
C ASP A 16 -12.36 -23.27 34.19
N SER A 17 -13.39 -23.97 33.70
CA SER A 17 -13.60 -24.17 32.27
C SER A 17 -13.91 -22.88 31.52
N PHE A 18 -14.61 -21.93 32.15
CA PHE A 18 -14.91 -20.62 31.58
C PHE A 18 -13.65 -19.74 31.51
N ILE A 19 -12.80 -19.79 32.55
CA ILE A 19 -11.51 -19.09 32.59
C ILE A 19 -10.57 -19.63 31.50
N LEU A 20 -10.52 -20.96 31.30
CA LEU A 20 -9.69 -21.56 30.25
C LEU A 20 -10.14 -21.13 28.85
N TYR A 21 -11.46 -21.12 28.59
CA TYR A 21 -12.01 -20.74 27.29
C TYR A 21 -11.76 -19.26 26.96
N THR A 22 -11.91 -18.38 27.96
CA THR A 22 -11.62 -16.95 27.79
C THR A 22 -10.13 -16.70 27.52
N LEU A 23 -9.21 -17.40 28.19
CA LEU A 23 -7.77 -17.35 27.90
C LEU A 23 -7.44 -17.81 26.47
N LEU A 24 -8.07 -18.89 25.99
CA LEU A 24 -7.87 -19.38 24.61
C LEU A 24 -8.34 -18.38 23.56
N ILE A 25 -9.47 -17.70 23.80
CA ILE A 25 -9.96 -16.65 22.89
C ILE A 25 -9.01 -15.45 22.89
N CYS A 26 -8.57 -14.99 24.06
CA CYS A 26 -7.65 -13.85 24.17
C CYS A 26 -6.30 -14.13 23.50
N THR A 27 -5.76 -15.34 23.66
CA THR A 27 -4.50 -15.74 23.00
C THR A 27 -4.66 -15.86 21.49
N SER A 28 -5.75 -16.46 21.00
CA SER A 28 -6.03 -16.49 19.55
C SER A 28 -6.19 -15.10 18.95
N PHE A 29 -6.91 -14.21 19.64
CA PHE A 29 -7.12 -12.84 19.18
C PHE A 29 -5.82 -12.03 19.12
N THR A 30 -4.97 -12.14 20.16
CA THR A 30 -3.66 -11.47 20.17
C THR A 30 -2.74 -11.98 19.07
N LEU A 31 -2.68 -13.30 18.84
CA LEU A 31 -1.94 -13.89 17.74
C LEU A 31 -2.43 -13.42 16.37
N TYR A 32 -3.75 -13.28 16.18
CA TYR A 32 -4.33 -12.75 14.95
C TYR A 32 -3.94 -11.29 14.69
N ILE A 33 -3.99 -10.43 15.71
CA ILE A 33 -3.53 -9.04 15.60
C ILE A 33 -2.03 -8.97 15.28
N CYS A 34 -1.21 -9.78 15.95
CA CYS A 34 0.21 -9.89 15.64
C CYS A 34 0.44 -10.32 14.19
N TYR A 35 -0.29 -11.32 13.70
CA TYR A 35 -0.19 -11.77 12.32
C TYR A 35 -0.49 -10.65 11.31
N ILE A 36 -1.56 -9.87 11.52
CA ILE A 36 -1.88 -8.72 10.65
C ILE A 36 -0.76 -7.68 10.67
N PHE A 37 -0.23 -7.38 11.85
CA PHE A 37 0.78 -6.34 12.00
C PHE A 37 2.13 -6.74 11.38
N PHE A 38 2.57 -7.99 11.59
CA PHE A 38 3.84 -8.51 11.06
C PHE A 38 3.76 -8.96 9.60
N SER A 39 2.56 -9.19 9.04
CA SER A 39 2.40 -9.54 7.62
C SER A 39 2.52 -8.36 6.67
N LYS A 40 2.67 -7.11 7.15
CA LYS A 40 2.91 -5.97 6.28
C LYS A 40 4.25 -6.15 5.56
N LYS A 41 4.20 -6.32 4.24
CA LYS A 41 5.39 -6.37 3.39
C LYS A 41 6.14 -5.06 3.50
N ASP A 42 7.45 -5.13 3.69
CA ASP A 42 8.32 -3.95 3.61
C ASP A 42 8.46 -3.53 2.14
N TYR A 43 7.82 -2.42 1.80
CA TYR A 43 7.88 -1.80 0.46
C TYR A 43 8.66 -0.49 0.46
N THR A 44 9.38 -0.15 1.55
CA THR A 44 10.09 1.12 1.67
C THR A 44 11.17 1.31 0.60
N HIS A 45 11.73 0.21 0.08
CA HIS A 45 12.71 0.21 -1.01
C HIS A 45 12.11 0.36 -2.42
N TYR A 46 10.78 0.25 -2.55
CA TYR A 46 10.11 0.39 -3.84
C TYR A 46 9.88 1.87 -4.15
N THR A 47 10.88 2.57 -4.68
CA THR A 47 10.86 4.03 -4.90
C THR A 47 10.96 4.44 -6.38
N LYS A 48 11.04 3.46 -7.29
CA LYS A 48 11.17 3.66 -8.73
C LYS A 48 10.48 2.55 -9.52
N ASP A 49 9.73 2.90 -10.56
CA ASP A 49 9.17 1.92 -11.52
C ASP A 49 8.73 2.59 -12.83
N ASN A 50 8.60 1.79 -13.88
CA ASN A 50 7.94 2.16 -15.11
C ASN A 50 6.46 1.79 -15.00
N LEU A 51 5.62 2.82 -14.82
CA LEU A 51 4.19 2.67 -14.55
C LEU A 51 3.36 2.88 -15.82
N LEU A 52 2.14 2.33 -15.83
CA LEU A 52 1.19 2.47 -16.95
C LEU A 52 1.74 2.07 -18.33
N ASN A 53 2.67 1.10 -18.39
CA ASN A 53 3.36 0.66 -19.61
C ASN A 53 4.11 1.77 -20.35
N THR A 54 4.62 2.75 -19.59
CA THR A 54 5.40 3.86 -20.15
C THR A 54 6.89 3.55 -20.10
N GLN A 55 7.66 4.16 -20.99
CA GLN A 55 9.12 4.01 -21.02
C GLN A 55 9.82 4.82 -19.92
N ASN A 56 9.14 5.85 -19.42
CA ASN A 56 9.72 6.80 -18.50
C ASN A 56 9.50 6.39 -17.05
N PRO A 57 10.59 6.30 -16.26
CA PRO A 57 10.48 5.93 -14.86
C PRO A 57 9.78 7.02 -14.05
N TRP A 58 8.97 6.57 -13.12
CA TRP A 58 8.45 7.37 -12.01
C TRP A 58 9.30 7.14 -10.78
N TYR A 59 9.46 8.20 -9.99
CA TYR A 59 10.22 8.23 -8.75
C TYR A 59 9.36 8.81 -7.65
N TRP A 60 9.51 8.26 -6.45
CA TRP A 60 8.79 8.72 -5.28
C TRP A 60 9.49 8.31 -3.98
N GLU A 61 9.08 8.95 -2.89
CA GLU A 61 9.50 8.61 -1.53
C GLU A 61 8.32 8.09 -0.72
N TRP A 62 8.58 7.18 0.21
CA TRP A 62 7.57 6.71 1.16
C TRP A 62 7.62 7.52 2.45
N ASP A 63 6.48 8.02 2.88
CA ASP A 63 6.23 8.45 4.25
C ASP A 63 5.18 7.52 4.86
N LYS A 64 5.66 6.46 5.52
CA LYS A 64 4.84 5.34 5.99
C LYS A 64 4.06 4.73 4.82
N GLU A 65 2.74 4.91 4.80
CA GLU A 65 1.83 4.40 3.77
C GLU A 65 1.52 5.45 2.68
N ASN A 66 2.07 6.65 2.81
CA ASN A 66 1.86 7.75 1.89
C ASN A 66 3.04 7.91 0.93
N ILE A 67 2.74 8.44 -0.25
CA ILE A 67 3.73 8.75 -1.28
C ILE A 67 4.05 10.25 -1.19
N LYS A 68 5.33 10.58 -1.19
CA LYS A 68 5.86 11.95 -1.30
C LYS A 68 6.67 12.09 -2.58
N THR A 69 6.85 13.33 -3.01
CA THR A 69 7.74 13.74 -4.12
C THR A 69 7.53 12.92 -5.40
N LEU A 70 6.28 12.64 -5.79
CA LEU A 70 5.98 11.85 -6.99
C LEU A 70 6.27 12.66 -8.28
N HIS A 71 7.22 12.17 -9.06
CA HIS A 71 7.62 12.79 -10.33
C HIS A 71 8.11 11.75 -11.34
N SER A 72 8.19 12.14 -12.61
CA SER A 72 8.75 11.31 -13.68
C SER A 72 9.93 12.02 -14.34
N LYS A 73 10.88 11.24 -14.84
CA LYS A 73 12.04 11.73 -15.59
C LYS A 73 12.08 11.13 -16.98
N CYS A 74 12.66 11.87 -17.92
CA CYS A 74 12.91 11.39 -19.27
C CYS A 74 13.91 10.22 -19.23
N SER A 75 13.58 9.13 -19.92
CA SER A 75 14.45 7.95 -20.04
C SER A 75 15.75 8.22 -20.83
N LYS A 76 15.80 9.30 -21.62
CA LYS A 76 16.95 9.63 -22.48
C LYS A 76 17.96 10.57 -21.83
N CYS A 77 17.49 11.63 -21.14
CA CYS A 77 18.36 12.67 -20.58
C CYS A 77 18.27 12.82 -19.05
N ASP A 78 17.46 12.00 -18.37
CA ASP A 78 17.20 12.04 -16.91
C ASP A 78 16.64 13.36 -16.37
N GLU A 79 16.16 14.25 -17.25
CA GLU A 79 15.52 15.50 -16.84
C GLU A 79 14.08 15.28 -16.37
N LEU A 80 13.61 16.12 -15.43
CA LEU A 80 12.23 16.08 -14.94
C LEU A 80 11.25 16.38 -16.08
N LEU A 81 10.21 15.55 -16.18
CA LEU A 81 9.13 15.81 -17.13
C LEU A 81 8.25 16.95 -16.62
N VAL A 82 7.94 17.88 -17.52
CA VAL A 82 6.98 18.95 -17.30
C VAL A 82 5.62 18.48 -17.80
N TYR A 83 4.54 19.01 -17.22
CA TYR A 83 3.18 18.67 -17.62
C TYR A 83 2.47 19.83 -18.31
N ASP A 84 1.54 19.50 -19.21
CA ASP A 84 0.57 20.42 -19.79
C ASP A 84 -0.84 19.80 -19.72
N GLU A 85 -1.83 20.60 -19.33
CA GLU A 85 -3.21 20.18 -19.15
C GLU A 85 -4.07 20.68 -20.30
N ASN A 86 -4.71 19.76 -21.02
CA ASN A 86 -5.72 20.11 -21.99
C ASN A 86 -7.11 19.89 -21.40
N TYR A 87 -7.72 21.00 -20.95
CA TYR A 87 -9.07 21.01 -20.37
C TYR A 87 -10.16 20.55 -21.35
N CYS A 88 -10.02 20.82 -22.65
CA CYS A 88 -11.02 20.43 -23.64
C CYS A 88 -11.11 18.90 -23.81
N ASN A 89 -9.98 18.20 -23.68
CA ASN A 89 -9.89 16.76 -23.92
C ASN A 89 -9.70 15.93 -22.64
N ASN A 90 -9.64 16.56 -21.46
CA ASN A 90 -9.33 15.93 -20.17
C ASN A 90 -8.07 15.04 -20.25
N ARG A 91 -7.00 15.59 -20.82
CA ARG A 91 -5.70 14.91 -20.97
C ARG A 91 -4.61 15.73 -20.34
N VAL A 92 -3.68 15.02 -19.70
CA VAL A 92 -2.42 15.58 -19.21
C VAL A 92 -1.30 15.01 -20.06
N PHE A 93 -0.55 15.90 -20.68
CA PHE A 93 0.64 15.59 -21.44
C PHE A 93 1.85 15.75 -20.53
N PHE A 94 2.79 14.83 -20.62
CA PHE A 94 4.11 14.97 -20.02
C PHE A 94 5.15 15.01 -21.12
N TYR A 95 6.02 16.00 -21.07
CA TYR A 95 7.05 16.25 -22.07
C TYR A 95 8.39 16.54 -21.41
N CYS A 96 9.46 16.20 -22.12
CA CYS A 96 10.81 16.51 -21.69
C CYS A 96 11.23 17.86 -22.28
N PRO A 97 11.61 18.85 -21.46
CA PRO A 97 11.96 20.18 -21.96
C PRO A 97 13.25 20.18 -22.79
N SER A 98 14.23 19.30 -22.51
CA SER A 98 15.43 19.18 -23.35
C SER A 98 15.26 18.36 -24.62
N CYS A 99 14.44 17.30 -24.60
CA CYS A 99 14.30 16.40 -25.75
C CYS A 99 13.20 16.82 -26.74
N ASP A 100 12.39 17.82 -26.39
CA ASP A 100 11.22 18.33 -27.13
C ASP A 100 10.31 17.23 -27.69
N ASN A 101 10.20 16.14 -26.92
CA ASN A 101 9.40 14.98 -27.28
C ASN A 101 8.27 14.80 -26.26
N GLN A 102 7.08 14.47 -26.77
CA GLN A 102 5.95 14.09 -25.94
C GLN A 102 6.17 12.66 -25.45
N GLU A 103 6.31 12.51 -24.14
CA GLU A 103 6.77 11.27 -23.52
C GLU A 103 5.61 10.40 -22.99
N MET A 104 4.54 11.03 -22.52
CA MET A 104 3.42 10.32 -21.89
C MET A 104 2.13 11.12 -21.97
N ILE A 105 0.99 10.43 -22.11
CA ILE A 105 -0.35 11.01 -22.02
C ILE A 105 -1.15 10.23 -20.97
N ILE A 106 -1.66 10.93 -19.96
CA ILE A 106 -2.65 10.38 -19.03
C ILE A 106 -4.02 10.99 -19.37
N ARG A 107 -5.02 10.11 -19.54
CA ARG A 107 -6.39 10.52 -19.91
C ARG A 107 -7.29 10.50 -18.67
N GLY A 108 -8.36 11.30 -18.71
CA GLY A 108 -9.47 11.21 -17.77
C GLY A 108 -9.47 12.27 -16.66
N GLY A 109 -8.62 13.32 -16.76
CA GLY A 109 -8.64 14.39 -15.77
C GLY A 109 -7.49 15.38 -15.92
N ASN A 110 -7.22 16.09 -14.82
CA ASN A 110 -6.13 17.05 -14.67
C ASN A 110 -4.87 16.40 -14.08
N TYR A 111 -3.83 17.19 -13.81
CA TYR A 111 -2.57 16.73 -13.25
C TYR A 111 -2.76 16.04 -11.91
N LYS A 112 -3.61 16.60 -11.04
CA LYS A 112 -3.92 15.99 -9.73
C LYS A 112 -4.53 14.59 -9.88
N TYR A 113 -5.44 14.42 -10.84
CA TYR A 113 -6.00 13.11 -11.16
C TYR A 113 -4.94 12.14 -11.69
N SER A 114 -4.04 12.65 -12.53
CA SER A 114 -2.93 11.86 -13.09
C SER A 114 -1.98 11.36 -12.01
N GLN A 115 -1.59 12.22 -11.08
CA GLN A 115 -0.81 11.87 -9.89
C GLN A 115 -1.52 10.78 -9.07
N TYR A 116 -2.82 10.94 -8.83
CA TYR A 116 -3.60 9.96 -8.08
C TYR A 116 -3.69 8.58 -8.75
N ILE A 117 -3.80 8.51 -10.08
CA ILE A 117 -3.73 7.22 -10.80
C ILE A 117 -2.39 6.54 -10.56
N ILE A 118 -1.30 7.31 -10.68
CA ILE A 118 0.06 6.80 -10.49
C ILE A 118 0.25 6.31 -9.06
N GLU A 119 -0.14 7.10 -8.06
CA GLU A 119 -0.10 6.70 -6.64
C GLU A 119 -0.88 5.41 -6.37
N ARG A 120 -2.09 5.29 -6.95
CA ARG A 120 -2.92 4.09 -6.81
C ARG A 120 -2.22 2.86 -7.37
N GLU A 121 -1.58 2.99 -8.53
CA GLU A 121 -0.86 1.89 -9.16
C GLU A 121 0.38 1.48 -8.35
N ILE A 122 1.12 2.46 -7.81
CA ILE A 122 2.23 2.21 -6.89
C ILE A 122 1.75 1.43 -5.66
N LYS A 123 0.71 1.92 -4.96
CA LYS A 123 0.14 1.26 -3.78
C LYS A 123 -0.37 -0.15 -4.08
N ARG A 124 -1.02 -0.34 -5.24
CA ARG A 124 -1.48 -1.64 -5.70
C ARG A 124 -0.30 -2.61 -5.89
N LYS A 125 0.77 -2.19 -6.58
CA LYS A 125 1.98 -3.01 -6.78
C LYS A 125 2.70 -3.31 -5.47
N ALA A 126 2.81 -2.31 -4.58
CA ALA A 126 3.40 -2.45 -3.24
C ALA A 126 2.65 -3.50 -2.41
N GLY A 127 1.32 -3.44 -2.36
CA GLY A 127 0.49 -4.39 -1.61
C GLY A 127 0.58 -5.83 -2.14
N ILE A 128 0.60 -6.02 -3.46
CA ILE A 128 0.74 -7.34 -4.07
C ILE A 128 2.18 -7.86 -3.94
N GLY A 129 3.18 -6.97 -3.78
CA GLY A 129 4.60 -7.31 -3.82
C GLY A 129 5.10 -7.63 -5.25
N LYS A 130 4.40 -7.14 -6.28
CA LYS A 130 4.79 -7.27 -7.69
C LYS A 130 5.58 -6.04 -8.14
N TYR A 131 6.66 -5.74 -7.44
CA TYR A 131 7.62 -4.74 -7.86
C TYR A 131 9.00 -5.37 -7.97
N LYS A 132 9.72 -5.06 -9.05
CA LYS A 132 11.11 -5.51 -9.19
C LYS A 132 11.94 -4.65 -8.25
N LYS A 133 12.70 -5.29 -7.36
CA LYS A 133 13.82 -4.60 -6.70
C LYS A 133 14.77 -4.21 -7.82
N VAL A 134 14.82 -2.93 -8.16
CA VAL A 134 15.86 -2.41 -9.04
C VAL A 134 17.13 -2.44 -8.18
N ILE A 135 17.94 -3.49 -8.38
CA ILE A 135 19.28 -3.65 -7.79
C ILE A 135 20.22 -2.67 -8.50
#